data_AF-A0A937AC24-F1
#
_entry.id   AF-A0A937AC24-F1
#
_cell.length_a   1.000
_cell.length_b   1.000
_cell.length_c   1.000
_cell.angle_alpha   90.00
_cell.angle_beta   90.00
_cell.angle_gamma   90.00
#
_symmetry.space_group_name_H-M   'P 1'
#
loop_
_entity.id
_entity.type
_entity.pdbx_description
1 polymer ?
#
loop_
_entity_poly.entity_id
_entity_poly.type
_entity_poly.pdbx_seq_one_letter_code
_entity_poly.pdbx_strand_id
1 'polypeptide(L)'
;MPIVSALRLLCCALVLCIAAPAGAAELQVGSKRFTESYILGEIVAQTAQQAGTAAQHRQGLGNTAVVFEALKAGAIDVYPEYLGTIAAEILKQPQLNSEDALRAGLAQQGLGVTGTLGFSNGYALAMTEAEARRLNIARLSDLQAHPALALGLSHEFLGRQDGWPGLAARYGLPHKPVGIDHGIAYEALASGRIAATDIYTTDAKIATLGLRVLDDDLGFFPRYDAVLLYRLDLPQRFPAAWQALKALEGRIGVARMIEMNGQAELKGQPFAEVARGFLAPTQAAAARTGLLDRLFADDLGRLTAQHLLLVAVAVLAACIVGIPLGAAAAALPRVEQPVMAAVGLLQTVPSLALLAMLIPLLGRIGTVPALVALALYALLPIVRNTATGLQQVPAGLREAGTALGLTASQRWRSVDLPLAAPVLLAGIKTAAVISVGTATIAAFIGAGGYGERIVTGLALNDHTTLLAGAIPAAVLALATQGVFELAERGLRRK
;
A
#
# COMPACT_ATOMS: atom_id res chain seq x y z
N MET A 1 -8.80 -13.84 -27.18
CA MET A 1 -9.22 -14.61 -25.98
C MET A 1 -8.30 -15.79 -25.54
N PRO A 2 -7.05 -16.01 -26.03
CA PRO A 2 -6.21 -17.12 -25.53
C PRO A 2 -5.25 -16.74 -24.38
N ILE A 3 -5.07 -15.45 -24.10
CA ILE A 3 -4.08 -14.97 -23.11
C ILE A 3 -4.57 -15.17 -21.66
N VAL A 4 -5.88 -15.03 -21.43
CA VAL A 4 -6.49 -15.15 -20.09
C VAL A 4 -6.56 -16.62 -19.62
N SER A 5 -6.70 -17.56 -20.56
CA SER A 5 -6.76 -19.01 -20.29
C SER A 5 -5.38 -19.60 -19.98
N ALA A 6 -4.31 -19.10 -20.62
CA ALA A 6 -2.94 -19.50 -20.30
C ALA A 6 -2.50 -19.04 -18.91
N LEU A 7 -2.95 -17.86 -18.46
CA LEU A 7 -2.66 -17.33 -17.13
C LEU A 7 -3.34 -18.14 -16.00
N ARG A 8 -4.55 -18.64 -16.24
CA ARG A 8 -5.30 -19.47 -15.28
C ARG A 8 -4.65 -20.85 -15.05
N LEU A 9 -4.12 -21.47 -16.10
CA LEU A 9 -3.41 -22.76 -16.02
C LEU A 9 -2.07 -22.64 -15.28
N LEU A 10 -1.39 -21.49 -15.37
CA LEU A 10 -0.15 -21.23 -14.64
C LEU A 10 -0.39 -20.94 -13.15
N CYS A 11 -1.50 -20.27 -12.81
CA CYS A 11 -1.86 -19.97 -11.41
C CYS A 11 -2.33 -21.19 -10.61
N CYS A 12 -2.91 -22.21 -11.25
CA CYS A 12 -3.46 -23.38 -10.54
C CYS A 12 -2.40 -24.36 -10.00
N ALA A 13 -1.15 -24.29 -10.45
CA ALA A 13 -0.10 -25.22 -10.02
C ALA A 13 0.61 -24.81 -8.70
N LEU A 14 0.25 -23.68 -8.09
CA LEU A 14 1.04 -23.05 -7.01
C LEU A 14 0.37 -22.99 -5.63
N VAL A 15 -0.77 -23.66 -5.42
CA VAL A 15 -1.48 -23.62 -4.14
C VAL A 15 -1.25 -24.93 -3.37
N LEU A 16 -0.15 -25.00 -2.61
CA LEU A 16 -0.04 -25.92 -1.46
C LEU A 16 -0.34 -25.11 -0.19
N CYS A 17 -1.48 -25.41 0.43
CA CYS A 17 -1.94 -24.81 1.68
C CYS A 17 -1.08 -25.28 2.87
N ILE A 18 -0.43 -24.36 3.56
CA ILE A 18 -0.01 -24.55 4.95
C ILE A 18 -1.09 -23.88 5.81
N ALA A 19 -1.92 -24.68 6.45
CA ALA A 19 -2.90 -24.20 7.42
C ALA A 19 -2.17 -23.86 8.72
N ALA A 20 -2.17 -22.58 9.09
CA ALA A 20 -1.71 -22.13 10.41
C ALA A 20 -2.80 -22.42 11.47
N PRO A 21 -2.41 -22.71 12.73
CA PRO A 21 -3.37 -22.97 13.79
C PRO A 21 -4.20 -21.72 14.12
N ALA A 22 -5.47 -21.94 14.48
CA ALA A 22 -6.39 -20.89 14.90
C ALA A 22 -5.94 -20.31 16.26
N GLY A 23 -5.18 -19.21 16.19
CA GLY A 23 -4.95 -18.34 17.35
C GLY A 23 -6.26 -17.69 17.81
N ALA A 24 -6.26 -17.16 19.03
CA ALA A 24 -7.35 -16.32 19.52
C ALA A 24 -7.69 -15.25 18.47
N ALA A 25 -8.99 -15.00 18.25
CA ALA A 25 -9.44 -14.04 17.24
C ALA A 25 -8.81 -12.67 17.55
N GLU A 26 -8.06 -12.14 16.59
CA GLU A 26 -7.40 -10.84 16.68
C GLU A 26 -8.20 -9.82 15.87
N LEU A 27 -8.54 -8.68 16.46
CA LEU A 27 -9.25 -7.60 15.80
C LEU A 27 -8.38 -6.98 14.70
N GLN A 28 -8.82 -7.06 13.46
CA GLN A 28 -8.08 -6.51 12.31
C GLN A 28 -8.58 -5.10 12.00
N VAL A 29 -7.75 -4.08 12.22
CA VAL A 29 -8.09 -2.67 11.97
C VAL A 29 -7.46 -2.22 10.66
N GLY A 30 -8.24 -1.68 9.72
CA GLY A 30 -7.72 -1.15 8.45
C GLY A 30 -7.46 0.35 8.47
N SER A 31 -6.78 0.86 7.45
CA SER A 31 -6.69 2.29 7.13
C SER A 31 -6.44 2.56 5.65
N LYS A 32 -6.83 3.76 5.21
CA LYS A 32 -6.56 4.31 3.87
C LYS A 32 -5.12 4.86 3.80
N ARG A 33 -4.67 5.18 2.59
CA ARG A 33 -3.29 5.62 2.31
C ARG A 33 -3.04 7.12 2.52
N PHE A 34 -3.34 7.64 3.71
CA PHE A 34 -2.98 9.00 4.09
C PHE A 34 -2.83 9.15 5.60
N THR A 35 -2.06 10.16 6.02
CA THR A 35 -1.62 10.44 7.39
C THR A 35 -2.73 10.26 8.43
N GLU A 36 -3.84 10.97 8.27
CA GLU A 36 -4.94 10.97 9.23
C GLU A 36 -5.56 9.58 9.38
N SER A 37 -5.79 8.85 8.28
CA SER A 37 -6.34 7.49 8.35
C SER A 37 -5.40 6.53 9.06
N TYR A 38 -4.08 6.70 8.92
CA TYR A 38 -3.09 5.92 9.65
C TYR A 38 -3.11 6.18 11.16
N ILE A 39 -3.16 7.45 11.56
CA ILE A 39 -3.24 7.85 12.97
C ILE A 39 -4.53 7.31 13.59
N LEU A 40 -5.66 7.47 12.92
CA LEU A 40 -6.94 6.95 13.40
C LEU A 40 -6.96 5.42 13.49
N GLY A 41 -6.36 4.71 12.52
CA GLY A 41 -6.22 3.25 12.57
C GLY A 41 -5.40 2.79 13.78
N GLU A 42 -4.32 3.49 14.10
CA GLU A 42 -3.53 3.25 15.32
C GLU A 42 -4.30 3.57 16.60
N ILE A 43 -5.05 4.68 16.64
CA ILE A 43 -5.93 5.01 17.77
C ILE A 43 -6.94 3.89 18.03
N VAL A 44 -7.59 3.38 16.97
CA VAL A 44 -8.56 2.28 17.06
C VAL A 44 -7.89 0.99 17.56
N ALA A 45 -6.76 0.59 16.98
CA ALA A 45 -6.05 -0.62 17.39
C ALA A 45 -5.57 -0.54 18.85
N GLN A 46 -4.96 0.58 19.24
CA GLN A 46 -4.45 0.77 20.59
C GLN A 46 -5.57 0.91 21.64
N THR A 47 -6.71 1.52 21.27
CA THR A 47 -7.90 1.56 22.13
C THR A 47 -8.43 0.15 22.43
N ALA A 48 -8.48 -0.72 21.41
CA ALA A 48 -8.87 -2.12 21.59
C ALA A 48 -7.87 -2.90 22.46
N GLN A 49 -6.57 -2.66 22.28
CA GLN A 49 -5.51 -3.27 23.09
C GLN A 49 -5.58 -2.84 24.56
N GLN A 50 -5.82 -1.56 24.84
CA GLN A 50 -6.02 -1.06 26.21
C GLN A 50 -7.26 -1.67 26.88
N ALA A 51 -8.26 -2.06 26.09
CA ALA A 51 -9.43 -2.81 26.54
C ALA A 51 -9.20 -4.32 26.67
N GLY A 52 -7.95 -4.80 26.52
CA GLY A 52 -7.59 -6.21 26.67
C GLY A 52 -7.88 -7.09 25.45
N THR A 53 -8.17 -6.50 24.28
CA THR A 53 -8.40 -7.25 23.03
C THR A 53 -7.16 -7.21 22.15
N ALA A 54 -6.66 -8.37 21.71
CA ALA A 54 -5.60 -8.42 20.71
C ALA A 54 -6.08 -7.76 19.42
N ALA A 55 -5.35 -6.75 18.95
CA ALA A 55 -5.68 -6.01 17.74
C ALA A 55 -4.44 -5.68 16.92
N GLN A 56 -4.57 -5.76 15.60
CA GLN A 56 -3.52 -5.43 14.65
C GLN A 56 -4.01 -4.37 13.66
N HIS A 57 -3.20 -3.33 13.47
CA HIS A 57 -3.43 -2.33 12.43
C HIS A 57 -2.81 -2.77 11.10
N ARG A 58 -3.69 -3.07 10.12
CA ARG A 58 -3.39 -3.32 8.72
C ARG A 58 -3.32 -1.99 7.98
N GLN A 59 -2.16 -1.36 8.07
CA GLN A 59 -1.93 -0.04 7.51
C GLN A 59 -1.95 -0.04 5.97
N GLY A 60 -2.56 0.98 5.37
CA GLY A 60 -2.27 1.38 3.98
C GLY A 60 -2.76 0.40 2.92
N LEU A 61 -3.87 -0.28 3.20
CA LEU A 61 -4.47 -1.27 2.32
C LEU A 61 -4.77 -0.71 0.92
N GLY A 62 -5.16 0.57 0.83
CA GLY A 62 -5.40 1.25 -0.43
C GLY A 62 -6.24 2.51 -0.26
N ASN A 63 -6.91 2.91 -1.35
CA ASN A 63 -7.96 3.93 -1.31
C ASN A 63 -9.29 3.29 -0.91
N THR A 64 -10.36 4.09 -0.77
CA THR A 64 -11.69 3.69 -0.29
C THR A 64 -12.14 2.31 -0.79
N ALA A 65 -12.14 2.09 -2.11
CA ALA A 65 -12.62 0.83 -2.70
C ALA A 65 -11.85 -0.41 -2.22
N VAL A 66 -10.53 -0.31 -2.02
CA VAL A 66 -9.70 -1.44 -1.59
C VAL A 66 -9.94 -1.76 -0.12
N VAL A 67 -9.99 -0.73 0.73
CA VAL A 67 -10.24 -0.90 2.18
C VAL A 67 -11.67 -1.42 2.41
N PHE A 68 -12.63 -0.90 1.66
CA PHE A 68 -14.02 -1.33 1.70
C PHE A 68 -14.20 -2.81 1.30
N GLU A 69 -13.57 -3.25 0.20
CA GLU A 69 -13.61 -4.65 -0.20
C GLU A 69 -12.87 -5.56 0.82
N ALA A 70 -11.80 -5.08 1.44
CA ALA A 70 -11.14 -5.80 2.54
C ALA A 70 -12.08 -5.98 3.74
N LEU A 71 -12.89 -4.96 4.08
CA LEU A 71 -13.90 -5.04 5.15
C LEU A 71 -14.99 -6.05 4.81
N LYS A 72 -15.54 -6.00 3.58
CA LYS A 72 -16.56 -6.93 3.11
C LYS A 72 -16.07 -8.38 3.03
N ALA A 73 -14.83 -8.58 2.61
CA ALA A 73 -14.20 -9.90 2.56
C ALA A 73 -13.81 -10.43 3.95
N GLY A 74 -13.95 -9.62 5.00
CA GLY A 74 -13.58 -9.98 6.37
C GLY A 74 -12.08 -10.04 6.63
N ALA A 75 -11.26 -9.43 5.76
CA ALA A 75 -9.82 -9.27 5.97
C ALA A 75 -9.50 -8.20 7.02
N ILE A 76 -10.43 -7.26 7.23
CA ILE A 76 -10.47 -6.32 8.35
C ILE A 76 -11.86 -6.32 8.99
N ASP A 77 -11.96 -5.86 10.23
CA ASP A 77 -13.19 -5.79 11.02
C ASP A 77 -13.73 -4.35 11.14
N VAL A 78 -12.85 -3.35 11.14
CA VAL A 78 -13.18 -1.93 11.28
C VAL A 78 -12.11 -1.05 10.65
N TYR A 79 -12.48 0.12 10.13
CA TYR A 79 -11.53 1.16 9.74
C TYR A 79 -12.13 2.58 9.79
N PRO A 80 -11.30 3.64 9.85
CA PRO A 80 -11.76 5.02 9.80
C PRO A 80 -12.23 5.43 8.38
N GLU A 81 -13.43 5.99 8.29
CA GLU A 81 -14.05 6.44 7.04
C GLU A 81 -14.82 7.77 7.25
N TYR A 82 -15.29 8.39 6.17
CA TYR A 82 -15.97 9.70 6.21
C TYR A 82 -17.36 9.61 5.62
N LEU A 83 -18.34 10.23 6.28
CA LEU A 83 -19.76 10.15 5.85
C LEU A 83 -19.98 10.53 4.38
N GLY A 84 -19.38 11.63 3.92
CA GLY A 84 -19.46 12.04 2.50
C GLY A 84 -18.86 11.01 1.53
N THR A 85 -17.78 10.33 1.92
CA THR A 85 -17.18 9.25 1.12
C THR A 85 -18.10 8.01 1.08
N ILE A 86 -18.75 7.68 2.20
CA ILE A 86 -19.71 6.58 2.26
C ILE A 86 -20.88 6.83 1.30
N ALA A 87 -21.44 8.05 1.33
CA ALA A 87 -22.52 8.44 0.43
C ALA A 87 -22.11 8.34 -1.04
N ALA A 88 -20.98 8.96 -1.41
CA ALA A 88 -20.56 9.12 -2.80
C ALA A 88 -19.95 7.86 -3.42
N GLU A 89 -19.04 7.19 -2.71
CA GLU A 89 -18.21 6.11 -3.29
C GLU A 89 -18.73 4.71 -2.93
N ILE A 90 -19.22 4.53 -1.70
CA ILE A 90 -19.64 3.21 -1.20
C ILE A 90 -21.10 2.93 -1.58
N LEU A 91 -22.01 3.83 -1.22
CA LEU A 91 -23.44 3.69 -1.51
C LEU A 91 -23.82 4.21 -2.89
N LYS A 92 -22.95 4.99 -3.53
CA LYS A 92 -23.19 5.63 -4.85
C LYS A 92 -24.46 6.48 -4.88
N GLN A 93 -24.75 7.15 -3.76
CA GLN A 93 -25.87 8.04 -3.56
C GLN A 93 -25.37 9.33 -2.88
N PRO A 94 -24.66 10.20 -3.62
CA PRO A 94 -24.03 11.41 -3.06
C PRO A 94 -25.03 12.40 -2.43
N GLN A 95 -26.31 12.29 -2.77
CA GLN A 95 -27.40 13.08 -2.18
C GLN A 95 -27.79 12.63 -0.75
N LEU A 96 -27.29 11.48 -0.28
CA LEU A 96 -27.55 11.04 1.10
C LEU A 96 -26.77 11.90 2.09
N ASN A 97 -27.50 12.73 2.83
CA ASN A 97 -26.97 13.64 3.85
C ASN A 97 -27.45 13.30 5.28
N SER A 98 -28.29 12.27 5.43
CA SER A 98 -28.77 11.79 6.73
C SER A 98 -27.98 10.58 7.19
N GLU A 99 -27.44 10.64 8.42
CA GLU A 99 -26.76 9.50 9.04
C GLU A 99 -27.65 8.25 9.12
N ASP A 100 -28.95 8.41 9.40
CA ASP A 100 -29.89 7.29 9.47
C ASP A 100 -30.06 6.60 8.11
N ALA A 101 -30.10 7.38 7.03
CA ALA A 101 -30.18 6.85 5.68
C ALA A 101 -28.88 6.12 5.29
N LEU A 102 -27.72 6.65 5.69
CA LEU A 102 -26.42 5.98 5.49
C LEU A 102 -26.35 4.66 6.27
N ARG A 103 -26.77 4.66 7.54
CA ARG A 103 -26.85 3.44 8.38
C ARG A 103 -27.75 2.39 7.74
N ALA A 104 -28.93 2.79 7.25
CA ALA A 104 -29.86 1.88 6.60
C ALA A 104 -29.27 1.25 5.31
N GLY A 105 -28.59 2.06 4.49
CA GLY A 105 -27.93 1.58 3.27
C GLY A 105 -26.77 0.61 3.55
N LEU A 106 -25.98 0.86 4.59
CA LEU A 106 -24.88 0.00 5.00
C LEU A 106 -25.36 -1.31 5.65
N ALA A 107 -26.45 -1.26 6.41
CA ALA A 107 -26.99 -2.44 7.10
C ALA A 107 -27.39 -3.55 6.12
N GLN A 108 -27.87 -3.19 4.92
CA GLN A 108 -28.16 -4.14 3.85
C GLN A 108 -26.92 -4.94 3.38
N GLN A 109 -25.72 -4.44 3.66
CA GLN A 109 -24.45 -5.06 3.31
C GLN A 109 -23.75 -5.71 4.52
N GLY A 110 -24.43 -5.81 5.67
CA GLY A 110 -23.83 -6.36 6.89
C GLY A 110 -22.85 -5.41 7.58
N LEU A 111 -22.90 -4.11 7.27
CA LEU A 111 -21.97 -3.09 7.77
C LEU A 111 -22.70 -2.04 8.62
N GLY A 112 -21.95 -1.40 9.51
CA GLY A 112 -22.43 -0.30 10.34
C GLY A 112 -21.39 0.82 10.44
N VAL A 113 -21.83 2.00 10.87
CA VAL A 113 -20.96 3.15 11.17
C VAL A 113 -21.12 3.57 12.63
N THR A 114 -20.08 4.08 13.26
CA THR A 114 -20.20 4.71 14.58
C THR A 114 -20.87 6.09 14.47
N GLY A 115 -21.05 6.78 15.60
CA GLY A 115 -21.17 8.24 15.57
C GLY A 115 -19.85 8.89 15.14
N THR A 116 -19.88 10.21 14.93
CA THR A 116 -18.69 10.98 14.58
C THR A 116 -17.61 10.90 15.66
N LEU A 117 -16.35 10.80 15.24
CA LEU A 117 -15.17 10.87 16.11
C LEU A 117 -14.95 12.27 16.68
N GLY A 118 -15.60 13.30 16.13
CA GLY A 118 -15.58 14.67 16.67
C GLY A 118 -14.97 15.73 15.75
N PHE A 119 -14.62 15.36 14.51
CA PHE A 119 -14.11 16.31 13.51
C PHE A 119 -14.60 15.95 12.10
N SER A 120 -14.49 16.93 11.20
CA SER A 120 -14.76 16.80 9.77
C SER A 120 -13.49 17.14 8.98
N ASN A 121 -13.23 16.38 7.93
CA ASN A 121 -12.12 16.58 6.99
C ASN A 121 -12.67 16.89 5.60
N GLY A 122 -13.08 18.14 5.39
CA GLY A 122 -13.64 18.62 4.13
C GLY A 122 -12.78 19.70 3.50
N TYR A 123 -13.15 20.07 2.27
CA TYR A 123 -12.62 21.29 1.65
C TYR A 123 -13.02 22.52 2.44
N ALA A 124 -12.11 23.49 2.50
CA ALA A 124 -12.37 24.84 2.97
C ALA A 124 -11.47 25.82 2.22
N LEU A 125 -11.74 27.13 2.34
CA LEU A 125 -10.77 28.16 1.97
C LEU A 125 -10.08 28.67 3.23
N ALA A 126 -8.77 28.91 3.13
CA ALA A 126 -7.99 29.49 4.21
C ALA A 126 -7.12 30.65 3.75
N MET A 127 -6.89 31.58 4.67
CA MET A 127 -6.04 32.76 4.52
C MET A 127 -5.00 32.77 5.64
N THR A 128 -3.95 33.58 5.54
CA THR A 128 -3.09 33.82 6.72
C THR A 128 -3.89 34.60 7.78
N GLU A 129 -3.68 34.27 9.07
CA GLU A 129 -4.36 34.97 10.18
C GLU A 129 -4.07 36.48 10.16
N ALA A 130 -2.87 36.88 9.75
CA ALA A 130 -2.47 38.27 9.62
C ALA A 130 -3.31 39.02 8.57
N GLU A 131 -3.48 38.43 7.38
CA GLU A 131 -4.24 39.03 6.29
C GLU A 131 -5.74 39.04 6.58
N ALA A 132 -6.25 37.95 7.16
CA ALA A 132 -7.64 37.84 7.57
C ALA A 132 -8.01 38.91 8.60
N ARG A 133 -7.13 39.19 9.58
CA ARG A 133 -7.33 40.30 10.53
C ARG A 133 -7.25 41.66 9.87
N ARG A 134 -6.29 41.87 8.96
CA ARG A 134 -6.11 43.15 8.25
C ARG A 134 -7.34 43.53 7.43
N LEU A 135 -7.98 42.55 6.82
CA LEU A 135 -9.16 42.73 5.96
C LEU A 135 -10.48 42.48 6.68
N ASN A 136 -10.46 42.07 7.95
CA ASN A 136 -11.62 41.69 8.74
C ASN A 136 -12.46 40.56 8.09
N ILE A 137 -11.79 39.52 7.60
CA ILE A 137 -12.40 38.35 6.96
C ILE A 137 -12.41 37.19 7.97
N ALA A 138 -13.58 36.58 8.18
CA ALA A 138 -13.74 35.38 8.98
C ALA A 138 -14.56 34.29 8.26
N ARG A 139 -15.41 34.69 7.31
CA ARG A 139 -16.37 33.82 6.62
C ARG A 139 -16.14 33.82 5.12
N LEU A 140 -16.65 32.80 4.43
CA LEU A 140 -16.63 32.73 2.98
C LEU A 140 -17.41 33.90 2.34
N SER A 141 -18.56 34.29 2.93
CA SER A 141 -19.34 35.45 2.47
C SER A 141 -18.56 36.77 2.50
N ASP A 142 -17.60 36.93 3.42
CA ASP A 142 -16.82 38.17 3.56
C ASP A 142 -15.94 38.41 2.33
N LEU A 143 -15.54 37.35 1.60
CA LEU A 143 -14.73 37.46 0.40
C LEU A 143 -15.39 38.31 -0.69
N GLN A 144 -16.73 38.38 -0.73
CA GLN A 144 -17.47 39.18 -1.71
C GLN A 144 -17.10 40.66 -1.66
N ALA A 145 -16.78 41.20 -0.48
CA ALA A 145 -16.35 42.60 -0.30
C ALA A 145 -14.93 42.87 -0.81
N HIS A 146 -14.17 41.82 -1.16
CA HIS A 146 -12.77 41.90 -1.55
C HIS A 146 -12.50 41.23 -2.91
N PRO A 147 -13.09 41.74 -4.02
CA PRO A 147 -13.04 41.11 -5.34
C PRO A 147 -11.63 41.10 -5.97
N ALA A 148 -10.73 41.95 -5.48
CA ALA A 148 -9.35 42.07 -5.98
C ALA A 148 -8.38 41.06 -5.35
N LEU A 149 -8.81 40.24 -4.38
CA LEU A 149 -7.93 39.25 -3.76
C LEU A 149 -7.51 38.18 -4.76
N ALA A 150 -6.19 37.95 -4.83
CA ALA A 150 -5.63 36.87 -5.61
C ALA A 150 -5.91 35.54 -4.91
N LEU A 151 -6.80 34.72 -5.48
CA LEU A 151 -7.04 33.36 -5.00
C LEU A 151 -6.20 32.39 -5.82
N GLY A 152 -5.42 31.54 -5.17
CA GLY A 152 -4.75 30.42 -5.81
C GLY A 152 -5.44 29.14 -5.37
N LEU A 153 -6.08 28.41 -6.28
CA LEU A 153 -6.81 27.19 -5.94
C LEU A 153 -6.21 25.99 -6.68
N SER A 154 -6.33 24.81 -6.08
CA SER A 154 -5.91 23.57 -6.71
C SER A 154 -6.65 23.34 -8.03
N HIS A 155 -5.95 22.75 -8.99
CA HIS A 155 -6.54 22.41 -10.30
C HIS A 155 -7.76 21.50 -10.16
N GLU A 156 -7.76 20.64 -9.14
CA GLU A 156 -8.92 19.79 -8.83
C GLU A 156 -10.10 20.63 -8.36
N PHE A 157 -9.90 21.49 -7.36
CA PHE A 157 -10.97 22.31 -6.79
C PHE A 157 -11.60 23.27 -7.82
N LEU A 158 -10.81 23.75 -8.78
CA LEU A 158 -11.30 24.59 -9.89
C LEU A 158 -12.25 23.86 -10.85
N GLY A 159 -12.08 22.55 -11.05
CA GLY A 159 -12.84 21.76 -12.02
C GLY A 159 -14.11 21.10 -11.48
N ARG A 160 -14.27 21.08 -10.15
CA ARG A 160 -15.31 20.31 -9.47
C ARG A 160 -16.62 21.06 -9.31
N GLN A 161 -17.76 20.37 -9.46
CA GLN A 161 -19.07 20.99 -9.22
C GLN A 161 -19.29 21.36 -7.75
N ASP A 162 -18.79 20.54 -6.84
CA ASP A 162 -18.69 20.78 -5.39
C ASP A 162 -17.41 21.57 -5.01
N GLY A 163 -16.72 22.14 -6.01
CA GLY A 163 -15.54 23.00 -5.85
C GLY A 163 -15.84 24.47 -6.17
N TRP A 164 -14.90 25.16 -6.81
CA TRP A 164 -14.98 26.61 -7.06
C TRP A 164 -16.22 27.06 -7.85
N PRO A 165 -16.64 26.42 -8.97
CA PRO A 165 -17.84 26.81 -9.70
C PRO A 165 -19.10 26.85 -8.82
N GLY A 166 -19.32 25.82 -8.00
CA GLY A 166 -20.46 25.76 -7.09
C GLY A 166 -20.34 26.76 -5.95
N LEU A 167 -19.14 26.89 -5.37
CA LEU A 167 -18.87 27.81 -4.28
C LEU A 167 -19.08 29.26 -4.71
N ALA A 168 -18.49 29.66 -5.83
CA ALA A 168 -18.61 31.00 -6.37
C ALA A 168 -20.06 31.36 -6.73
N ALA A 169 -20.83 30.40 -7.26
CA ALA A 169 -22.25 30.59 -7.52
C ALA A 169 -23.07 30.75 -6.23
N ARG A 170 -22.81 29.92 -5.21
CA ARG A 170 -23.52 29.94 -3.92
C ARG A 170 -23.30 31.24 -3.15
N TYR A 171 -22.05 31.73 -3.15
CA TYR A 171 -21.62 32.91 -2.40
C TYR A 171 -21.57 34.21 -3.23
N GLY A 172 -21.83 34.13 -4.54
CA GLY A 172 -21.73 35.28 -5.44
C GLY A 172 -20.32 35.88 -5.50
N LEU A 173 -19.29 35.03 -5.55
CA LEU A 173 -17.89 35.45 -5.55
C LEU A 173 -17.43 35.81 -6.97
N PRO A 174 -16.96 37.05 -7.20
CA PRO A 174 -16.55 37.52 -8.53
C PRO A 174 -15.10 37.14 -8.90
N HIS A 175 -14.36 36.48 -8.00
CA HIS A 175 -12.94 36.19 -8.16
C HIS A 175 -12.67 35.26 -9.35
N LYS A 176 -11.47 35.38 -9.91
CA LYS A 176 -10.94 34.50 -10.96
C LYS A 176 -9.67 33.83 -10.43
N PRO A 177 -9.79 32.69 -9.71
CA PRO A 177 -8.64 32.06 -9.11
C PRO A 177 -7.70 31.49 -10.15
N VAL A 178 -6.41 31.44 -9.80
CA VAL A 178 -5.37 30.82 -10.62
C VAL A 178 -5.15 29.39 -10.15
N GLY A 179 -5.00 28.46 -11.09
CA GLY A 179 -4.64 27.07 -10.80
C GLY A 179 -3.23 26.97 -10.23
N ILE A 180 -3.11 26.38 -9.04
CA ILE A 180 -1.83 26.11 -8.38
C ILE A 180 -1.79 24.65 -7.90
N ASP A 181 -0.60 24.11 -7.64
CA ASP A 181 -0.47 22.83 -6.96
C ASP A 181 -0.76 23.01 -5.45
N HIS A 182 -1.45 22.05 -4.84
CA HIS A 182 -1.88 22.15 -3.43
C HIS A 182 -0.71 22.34 -2.45
N GLY A 183 0.43 21.68 -2.70
CA GLY A 183 1.62 21.84 -1.87
C GLY A 183 2.27 23.22 -2.04
N ILE A 184 2.33 23.70 -3.28
CA ILE A 184 2.91 25.02 -3.62
C ILE A 184 2.01 26.16 -3.14
N ALA A 185 0.70 25.95 -3.06
CA ALA A 185 -0.27 26.94 -2.61
C ALA A 185 0.05 27.46 -1.20
N TYR A 186 0.49 26.58 -0.31
CA TYR A 186 0.90 26.96 1.05
C TYR A 186 2.11 27.92 1.06
N GLU A 187 3.10 27.70 0.20
CA GLU A 187 4.27 28.59 0.06
C GLU A 187 3.89 29.92 -0.61
N ALA A 188 2.99 29.88 -1.60
CA ALA A 188 2.46 31.07 -2.24
C ALA A 188 1.66 31.93 -1.26
N LEU A 189 0.86 31.30 -0.40
CA LEU A 189 0.09 31.95 0.66
C LEU A 189 1.02 32.57 1.71
N ALA A 190 2.03 31.82 2.17
CA ALA A 190 3.01 32.31 3.15
C ALA A 190 3.87 33.47 2.61
N SER A 191 4.17 33.49 1.31
CA SER A 191 4.90 34.57 0.64
C SER A 191 4.01 35.75 0.20
N GLY A 192 2.70 35.70 0.46
CA GLY A 192 1.75 36.76 0.09
C GLY A 192 1.49 36.87 -1.42
N ARG A 193 1.88 35.87 -2.23
CA ARG A 193 1.60 35.83 -3.67
C ARG A 193 0.12 35.55 -3.96
N ILE A 194 -0.56 34.87 -3.04
CA ILE A 194 -2.01 34.68 -3.02
C ILE A 194 -2.53 35.04 -1.63
N ALA A 195 -3.80 35.44 -1.56
CA ALA A 195 -4.47 35.84 -0.34
C ALA A 195 -5.25 34.69 0.32
N ALA A 196 -5.76 33.75 -0.49
CA ALA A 196 -6.41 32.53 0.00
C ALA A 196 -6.17 31.34 -0.94
N THR A 197 -6.27 30.14 -0.39
CA THR A 197 -6.23 28.86 -1.11
C THR A 197 -7.25 27.87 -0.56
N ASP A 198 -7.60 26.86 -1.34
CA ASP A 198 -8.27 25.67 -0.82
C ASP A 198 -7.33 24.82 0.03
N ILE A 199 -7.90 24.23 1.08
CA ILE A 199 -7.23 23.39 2.06
C ILE A 199 -8.16 22.24 2.46
N TYR A 200 -7.61 21.23 3.12
CA TYR A 200 -8.42 20.32 3.93
C TYR A 200 -8.45 20.82 5.38
N THR A 201 -9.62 20.76 6.04
CA THR A 201 -9.83 21.30 7.40
C THR A 201 -8.94 20.68 8.47
N THR A 202 -8.28 19.55 8.18
CA THR A 202 -7.34 18.90 9.10
C THR A 202 -5.87 18.97 8.65
N ASP A 203 -5.55 19.76 7.62
CA ASP A 203 -4.19 19.90 7.11
C ASP A 203 -3.23 20.46 8.19
N ALA A 204 -2.10 19.77 8.39
CA ALA A 204 -1.07 20.15 9.38
C ALA A 204 -0.50 21.58 9.18
N LYS A 205 -0.57 22.07 7.95
CA LYS A 205 -0.01 23.37 7.54
C LYS A 205 -0.84 24.53 8.10
N ILE A 206 -2.11 24.31 8.45
CA ILE A 206 -2.99 25.30 9.09
C ILE A 206 -2.35 25.83 10.37
N ALA A 207 -1.93 24.93 11.27
CA ALA A 207 -1.31 25.34 12.53
C ALA A 207 0.07 25.97 12.33
N THR A 208 0.87 25.40 11.42
CA THR A 208 2.28 25.81 11.23
C THR A 208 2.42 27.17 10.57
N LEU A 209 1.51 27.49 9.64
CA LEU A 209 1.49 28.78 8.94
C LEU A 209 0.55 29.80 9.60
N GLY A 210 -0.12 29.43 10.69
CA GLY A 210 -1.08 30.28 11.38
C GLY A 210 -2.21 30.72 10.44
N LEU A 211 -2.86 29.75 9.79
CA LEU A 211 -3.93 30.03 8.83
C LEU A 211 -5.28 30.15 9.54
N ARG A 212 -6.09 31.09 9.06
CA ARG A 212 -7.51 31.16 9.36
C ARG A 212 -8.27 30.38 8.30
N VAL A 213 -8.93 29.30 8.72
CA VAL A 213 -9.95 28.62 7.92
C VAL A 213 -11.21 29.49 7.94
N LEU A 214 -11.75 29.80 6.77
CA LEU A 214 -12.94 30.64 6.63
C LEU A 214 -14.20 29.83 6.91
N ASP A 215 -15.10 30.37 7.74
CA ASP A 215 -16.37 29.71 8.06
C ASP A 215 -17.27 29.61 6.82
N ASP A 216 -17.78 28.40 6.55
CA ASP A 216 -18.78 28.12 5.50
C ASP A 216 -20.19 28.48 5.99
N ASP A 217 -20.48 29.78 6.08
CA ASP A 217 -21.67 30.32 6.72
C ASP A 217 -22.99 30.04 5.97
N LEU A 218 -22.93 29.67 4.69
CA LEU A 218 -24.08 29.23 3.88
C LEU A 218 -24.16 27.71 3.68
N GLY A 219 -23.26 26.94 4.30
CA GLY A 219 -23.23 25.47 4.30
C GLY A 219 -23.12 24.86 2.91
N PHE A 220 -22.14 25.30 2.12
CA PHE A 220 -21.88 24.77 0.78
C PHE A 220 -21.19 23.41 0.80
N PHE A 221 -20.19 23.22 1.66
CA PHE A 221 -19.38 22.02 1.64
C PHE A 221 -20.11 20.82 2.27
N PRO A 222 -20.03 19.62 1.65
CA PRO A 222 -20.56 18.43 2.25
C PRO A 222 -19.79 18.09 3.53
N ARG A 223 -20.50 17.49 4.50
CA ARG A 223 -19.88 17.06 5.76
C ARG A 223 -19.09 15.77 5.55
N TYR A 224 -17.79 15.86 5.77
CA TYR A 224 -16.89 14.71 5.80
C TYR A 224 -16.53 14.40 7.25
N ASP A 225 -17.54 14.14 8.08
CA ASP A 225 -17.31 13.76 9.47
C ASP A 225 -16.63 12.39 9.52
N ALA A 226 -15.56 12.29 10.31
CA ALA A 226 -14.83 11.05 10.50
C ALA A 226 -15.64 10.09 11.40
N VAL A 227 -15.79 8.85 10.95
CA VAL A 227 -16.50 7.77 11.64
C VAL A 227 -15.68 6.48 11.55
N LEU A 228 -16.07 5.44 12.28
CA LEU A 228 -15.56 4.09 12.06
C LEU A 228 -16.60 3.30 11.26
N LEU A 229 -16.20 2.76 10.11
CA LEU A 229 -16.98 1.79 9.34
C LEU A 229 -16.57 0.38 9.76
N TYR A 230 -17.54 -0.44 10.15
CA TYR A 230 -17.29 -1.75 10.75
C TYR A 230 -18.28 -2.82 10.27
N ARG A 231 -17.93 -4.09 10.47
CA ARG A 231 -18.85 -5.22 10.24
C ARG A 231 -19.84 -5.39 11.39
N LEU A 232 -21.11 -5.63 11.11
CA LEU A 232 -22.16 -5.71 12.13
C LEU A 232 -21.98 -6.85 13.16
N ASP A 233 -21.10 -7.81 12.90
CA ASP A 233 -20.72 -8.88 13.84
C ASP A 233 -19.60 -8.51 14.83
N LEU A 234 -18.95 -7.34 14.65
CA LEU A 234 -17.86 -6.88 15.51
C LEU A 234 -18.28 -6.73 16.99
N PRO A 235 -19.43 -6.11 17.34
CA PRO A 235 -19.85 -5.97 18.74
C PRO A 235 -20.01 -7.30 19.48
N GLN A 236 -20.44 -8.36 18.78
CA GLN A 236 -20.62 -9.69 19.35
C GLN A 236 -19.28 -10.43 19.48
N ARG A 237 -18.38 -10.26 18.50
CA ARG A 237 -17.06 -10.92 18.50
C ARG A 237 -16.07 -10.29 19.47
N PHE A 238 -16.12 -8.97 19.63
CA PHE A 238 -15.16 -8.20 20.43
C PHE A 238 -15.88 -7.18 21.34
N PRO A 239 -16.69 -7.63 22.32
CA PRO A 239 -17.55 -6.74 23.11
C PRO A 239 -16.77 -5.69 23.92
N ALA A 240 -15.63 -6.08 24.52
CA ALA A 240 -14.78 -5.16 25.28
C ALA A 240 -14.15 -4.08 24.38
N ALA A 241 -13.56 -4.47 23.25
CA ALA A 241 -13.05 -3.53 22.26
C ALA A 241 -14.15 -2.61 21.74
N TRP A 242 -15.33 -3.14 21.41
CA TRP A 242 -16.43 -2.35 20.89
C TRP A 242 -16.87 -1.25 21.87
N GLN A 243 -17.00 -1.56 23.15
CA GLN A 243 -17.32 -0.53 24.17
C GLN A 243 -16.25 0.56 24.23
N ALA A 244 -14.97 0.21 24.15
CA ALA A 244 -13.88 1.17 24.15
C ALA A 244 -13.85 2.02 22.87
N LEU A 245 -14.08 1.43 21.69
CA LEU A 245 -14.17 2.15 20.42
C LEU A 245 -15.34 3.13 20.39
N LYS A 246 -16.49 2.75 20.92
CA LYS A 246 -17.65 3.64 21.08
C LYS A 246 -17.33 4.85 21.96
N ALA A 247 -16.43 4.72 22.92
CA ALA A 247 -16.02 5.83 23.77
C ALA A 247 -15.14 6.88 23.06
N LEU A 248 -14.67 6.62 21.83
CA LEU A 248 -13.95 7.59 21.00
C LEU A 248 -14.88 8.61 20.31
N GLU A 249 -16.19 8.36 20.28
CA GLU A 249 -17.17 9.27 19.67
C GLU A 249 -17.07 10.66 20.30
N GLY A 250 -16.94 11.68 19.46
CA GLY A 250 -16.79 13.09 19.86
C GLY A 250 -15.48 13.45 20.57
N ARG A 251 -14.49 12.56 20.67
CA ARG A 251 -13.25 12.80 21.43
C ARG A 251 -12.10 13.41 20.63
N ILE A 252 -12.13 13.31 19.30
CA ILE A 252 -11.08 13.79 18.42
C ILE A 252 -11.56 15.11 17.81
N GLY A 253 -11.25 16.24 18.46
CA GLY A 253 -11.55 17.56 17.91
C GLY A 253 -10.62 17.94 16.74
N VAL A 254 -11.08 18.82 15.86
CA VAL A 254 -10.33 19.26 14.66
C VAL A 254 -8.92 19.78 14.98
N ALA A 255 -8.78 20.62 16.01
CA ALA A 255 -7.48 21.16 16.42
C ALA A 255 -6.50 20.06 16.86
N ARG A 256 -7.01 19.04 17.57
CA ARG A 256 -6.20 17.90 17.98
C ARG A 256 -5.80 17.03 16.79
N MET A 257 -6.70 16.86 15.81
CA MET A 257 -6.39 16.13 14.58
C MET A 257 -5.32 16.85 13.75
N ILE A 258 -5.41 18.17 13.58
CA ILE A 258 -4.38 18.99 12.93
C ILE A 258 -3.02 18.82 13.63
N GLU A 259 -3.00 18.86 14.97
CA GLU A 259 -1.79 18.67 15.75
C GLU A 259 -1.17 17.28 15.51
N MET A 260 -1.98 16.22 15.54
CA MET A 260 -1.53 14.85 15.29
C MET A 260 -1.00 14.68 13.85
N ASN A 261 -1.69 15.25 12.85
CA ASN A 261 -1.20 15.28 11.47
C ASN A 261 0.15 16.00 11.39
N GLY A 262 0.31 17.14 12.09
CA GLY A 262 1.57 17.87 12.14
C GLY A 262 2.71 17.12 12.83
N GLN A 263 2.42 16.35 13.88
CA GLN A 263 3.40 15.49 14.53
C GLN A 263 3.95 14.43 13.56
N ALA A 264 3.08 13.82 12.75
CA ALA A 264 3.51 12.84 11.76
C ALA A 264 4.21 13.50 10.56
N GLU A 265 3.54 14.42 9.85
CA GLU A 265 4.02 14.94 8.56
C GLU A 265 5.22 15.87 8.69
N LEU A 266 5.24 16.71 9.73
CA LEU A 266 6.25 17.78 9.87
C LEU A 266 7.37 17.38 10.82
N LYS A 267 7.06 16.59 11.87
CA LYS A 267 8.05 16.18 12.88
C LYS A 267 8.53 14.74 12.69
N GLY A 268 7.98 14.00 11.72
CA GLY A 268 8.34 12.60 11.41
C GLY A 268 8.04 11.63 12.55
N GLN A 269 7.06 11.94 13.42
CA GLN A 269 6.71 11.04 14.52
C GLN A 269 5.94 9.81 13.99
N PRO A 270 6.28 8.59 14.45
CA PRO A 270 5.53 7.39 14.10
C PRO A 270 4.04 7.51 14.45
N PHE A 271 3.13 7.09 13.54
CA PHE A 271 1.68 7.14 13.77
C PHE A 271 1.25 6.46 15.07
N ALA A 272 1.87 5.32 15.40
CA ALA A 272 1.61 4.61 16.65
C ALA A 272 1.98 5.44 17.89
N GLU A 273 3.02 6.26 17.80
CA GLU A 273 3.45 7.13 18.89
C GLU A 273 2.55 8.35 19.02
N VAL A 274 2.14 8.95 17.89
CA VAL A 274 1.14 10.01 17.83
C VAL A 274 -0.19 9.56 18.47
N ALA A 275 -0.67 8.37 18.09
CA ALA A 275 -1.87 7.76 18.65
C ALA A 275 -1.73 7.49 20.16
N ARG A 276 -0.58 6.98 20.61
CA ARG A 276 -0.30 6.77 22.03
C ARG A 276 -0.31 8.08 22.81
N GLY A 277 0.28 9.14 22.27
CA GLY A 277 0.25 10.48 22.86
C GLY A 277 -1.15 11.10 22.92
N PHE A 278 -2.06 10.69 22.03
CA PHE A 278 -3.49 11.03 22.13
C PHE A 278 -4.19 10.26 23.25
N LEU A 279 -3.99 8.94 23.33
CA LEU A 279 -4.67 8.08 24.30
C LEU A 279 -4.14 8.24 25.74
N ALA A 280 -2.85 8.56 25.90
CA ALA A 280 -2.19 8.74 27.19
C ALA A 280 -1.27 9.98 27.19
N PRO A 281 -1.83 11.19 27.35
CA PRO A 281 -1.09 12.46 27.24
C PRO A 281 0.07 12.63 28.24
N THR A 282 0.09 11.86 29.34
CA THR A 282 1.10 11.93 30.40
C THR A 282 2.34 11.07 30.17
N GLN A 283 2.40 10.27 29.10
CA GLN A 283 3.59 9.52 28.70
C GLN A 283 4.11 10.07 27.36
N ALA A 284 4.87 11.16 27.41
CA ALA A 284 5.51 11.73 26.24
C ALA A 284 6.86 11.06 25.93
N ALA A 285 7.03 10.74 24.64
CA ALA A 285 8.23 10.37 23.90
C ALA A 285 8.92 9.05 24.30
N ALA A 286 8.66 7.98 23.54
CA ALA A 286 9.69 6.99 23.34
C ALA A 286 10.85 7.68 22.59
N ALA A 287 12.08 7.42 23.00
CA ALA A 287 13.25 8.03 22.37
C ALA A 287 13.24 7.75 20.86
N ARG A 288 13.56 8.76 20.05
CA ARG A 288 13.87 8.58 18.62
C ARG A 288 14.98 7.53 18.52
N THR A 289 14.61 6.30 18.22
CA THR A 289 15.54 5.18 18.07
C THR A 289 16.43 5.43 16.85
N GLY A 290 17.74 5.27 17.03
CA GLY A 290 18.70 5.49 15.95
C GLY A 290 18.55 4.44 14.85
N LEU A 291 19.25 4.65 13.73
CA LEU A 291 19.23 3.67 12.63
C LEU A 291 19.69 2.29 13.07
N LEU A 292 20.68 2.20 13.96
CA LEU A 292 21.17 0.92 14.49
C LEU A 292 20.09 0.19 15.29
N ASP A 293 19.37 0.90 16.16
CA ASP A 293 18.27 0.33 16.94
C ASP A 293 17.15 -0.18 16.03
N ARG A 294 16.81 0.59 14.98
CA ARG A 294 15.79 0.18 14.00
C ARG A 294 16.27 -0.99 13.14
N LEU A 295 17.53 -1.02 12.73
CA LEU A 295 18.09 -2.14 11.96
C LEU A 295 17.96 -3.44 12.73
N PHE A 296 18.40 -3.45 14.00
CA PHE A 296 18.45 -4.62 14.86
C PHE A 296 17.24 -4.77 15.80
N ALA A 297 16.11 -4.12 15.49
CA ALA A 297 14.88 -4.28 16.25
C ALA A 297 14.39 -5.75 16.24
N ASP A 298 13.61 -6.11 17.27
CA ASP A 298 13.18 -7.50 17.54
C ASP A 298 12.45 -8.18 16.37
N ASP A 299 11.80 -7.39 15.50
CA ASP A 299 11.11 -7.86 14.31
C ASP A 299 12.04 -8.24 13.15
N LEU A 300 13.34 -7.88 13.17
CA LEU A 300 14.29 -8.15 12.09
C LEU A 300 14.32 -9.64 11.71
N GLY A 301 14.37 -10.53 12.70
CA GLY A 301 14.40 -11.98 12.45
C GLY A 301 13.14 -12.47 11.72
N ARG A 302 11.97 -12.00 12.17
CA ARG A 302 10.67 -12.29 11.54
C ARG A 302 10.63 -11.78 10.10
N LEU A 303 11.03 -10.51 9.87
CA LEU A 303 11.02 -9.90 8.54
C LEU A 303 12.02 -10.59 7.60
N THR A 304 13.20 -10.93 8.09
CA THR A 304 14.22 -11.69 7.33
C THR A 304 13.67 -13.04 6.90
N ALA A 305 13.05 -13.79 7.81
CA ALA A 305 12.47 -15.10 7.53
C ALA A 305 11.31 -15.01 6.51
N GLN A 306 10.41 -14.04 6.68
CA GLN A 306 9.33 -13.80 5.73
C GLN A 306 9.85 -13.44 4.33
N HIS A 307 10.84 -12.55 4.25
CA HIS A 307 11.42 -12.10 2.98
C HIS A 307 12.14 -13.25 2.27
N LEU A 308 12.95 -14.03 3.01
CA LEU A 308 13.61 -15.23 2.50
C LEU A 308 12.61 -16.27 2.01
N LEU A 309 11.56 -16.55 2.78
CA LEU A 309 10.55 -17.54 2.43
C LEU A 309 9.79 -17.13 1.16
N LEU A 310 9.37 -15.86 1.07
CA LEU A 310 8.72 -15.30 -0.12
C LEU A 310 9.57 -15.51 -1.37
N VAL A 311 10.85 -15.14 -1.30
CA VAL A 311 11.78 -15.25 -2.43
C VAL A 311 12.05 -16.71 -2.76
N ALA A 312 12.38 -17.55 -1.77
CA ALA A 312 12.72 -18.95 -1.99
C ALA A 312 11.56 -19.74 -2.60
N VAL A 313 10.34 -19.57 -2.08
CA VAL A 313 9.15 -20.25 -2.60
C VAL A 313 8.82 -19.78 -4.02
N ALA A 314 8.88 -18.46 -4.27
CA ALA A 314 8.61 -17.91 -5.60
C ALA A 314 9.63 -18.38 -6.65
N VAL A 315 10.92 -18.39 -6.31
CA VAL A 315 11.99 -18.87 -7.20
C VAL A 315 11.86 -20.38 -7.43
N LEU A 316 11.59 -21.17 -6.39
CA LEU A 316 11.38 -22.61 -6.54
C LEU A 316 10.20 -22.92 -7.47
N ALA A 317 9.08 -22.24 -7.26
CA ALA A 317 7.92 -22.31 -8.13
C ALA A 317 8.25 -21.93 -9.58
N ALA A 318 9.01 -20.84 -9.77
CA ALA A 318 9.48 -20.43 -11.09
C ALA A 318 10.46 -21.43 -11.72
N CYS A 319 11.27 -22.15 -10.94
CA CYS A 319 12.13 -23.24 -11.44
C CYS A 319 11.30 -24.45 -11.91
N ILE A 320 10.30 -24.86 -11.13
CA ILE A 320 9.41 -26.00 -11.47
C ILE A 320 8.73 -25.78 -12.83
N VAL A 321 8.35 -24.54 -13.13
CA VAL A 321 7.70 -24.18 -14.39
C VAL A 321 8.71 -23.80 -15.48
N GLY A 322 9.70 -22.99 -15.12
CA GLY A 322 10.62 -22.35 -16.04
C GLY A 322 11.67 -23.29 -16.62
N ILE A 323 12.16 -24.27 -15.84
CA ILE A 323 13.13 -25.26 -16.35
C ILE A 323 12.49 -26.13 -17.46
N PRO A 324 11.29 -26.73 -17.26
CA PRO A 324 10.61 -27.46 -18.33
C PRO A 324 10.31 -26.59 -19.57
N LEU A 325 9.84 -25.36 -19.37
CA LEU A 325 9.57 -24.44 -20.49
C LEU A 325 10.85 -24.09 -21.26
N GLY A 326 11.95 -23.82 -20.57
CA GLY A 326 13.26 -23.57 -21.18
C GLY A 326 13.81 -24.79 -21.91
N ALA A 327 13.62 -25.99 -21.34
CA ALA A 327 14.00 -27.23 -22.00
C ALA A 327 13.18 -27.50 -23.27
N ALA A 328 11.87 -27.24 -23.24
CA ALA A 328 11.01 -27.33 -24.42
C ALA A 328 11.41 -26.32 -25.51
N ALA A 329 11.73 -25.09 -25.11
CA ALA A 329 12.24 -24.05 -26.01
C ALA A 329 13.58 -24.45 -26.66
N ALA A 330 14.50 -25.07 -25.91
CA ALA A 330 15.77 -25.57 -26.46
C ALA A 330 15.58 -26.74 -27.42
N ALA A 331 14.62 -27.62 -27.15
CA ALA A 331 14.39 -28.81 -27.97
C ALA A 331 13.62 -28.51 -29.27
N LEU A 332 12.77 -27.48 -29.27
CA LEU A 332 11.84 -27.17 -30.36
C LEU A 332 12.00 -25.72 -30.82
N PRO A 333 12.74 -25.47 -31.93
CA PRO A 333 12.97 -24.11 -32.44
C PRO A 333 11.68 -23.30 -32.71
N ARG A 334 10.57 -23.99 -33.02
CA ARG A 334 9.26 -23.36 -33.26
C ARG A 334 8.59 -22.84 -31.98
N VAL A 335 8.95 -23.39 -30.82
CA VAL A 335 8.35 -23.05 -29.51
C VAL A 335 9.18 -22.00 -28.77
N GLU A 336 10.46 -21.85 -29.10
CA GLU A 336 11.37 -20.90 -28.47
C GLU A 336 10.84 -19.46 -28.49
N GLN A 337 10.60 -18.89 -29.69
CA GLN A 337 10.15 -17.51 -29.81
C GLN A 337 8.81 -17.24 -29.10
N PRO A 338 7.75 -18.08 -29.27
CA PRO A 338 6.51 -17.92 -28.51
C PRO A 338 6.68 -17.95 -27.00
N VAL A 339 7.50 -18.86 -26.47
CA VAL A 339 7.75 -18.97 -25.02
C VAL A 339 8.50 -17.75 -24.51
N MET A 340 9.56 -17.31 -25.20
CA MET A 340 10.31 -16.11 -24.81
C MET A 340 9.45 -14.85 -24.88
N ALA A 341 8.59 -14.73 -25.89
CA ALA A 341 7.66 -13.61 -26.02
C ALA A 341 6.62 -13.61 -24.89
N ALA A 342 6.03 -14.76 -24.57
CA ALA A 342 5.02 -14.88 -23.51
C ALA A 342 5.60 -14.54 -22.12
N VAL A 343 6.76 -15.11 -21.80
CA VAL A 343 7.42 -14.88 -20.50
C VAL A 343 8.00 -13.46 -20.43
N GLY A 344 8.52 -12.93 -21.53
CA GLY A 344 8.98 -11.54 -21.62
C GLY A 344 7.86 -10.54 -21.41
N LEU A 345 6.69 -10.75 -22.03
CA LEU A 345 5.52 -9.90 -21.87
C LEU A 345 5.09 -9.78 -20.40
N LEU A 346 5.13 -10.89 -19.65
CA LEU A 346 4.77 -10.88 -18.22
C LEU A 346 5.66 -9.93 -17.40
N GLN A 347 6.95 -9.80 -17.74
CA GLN A 347 7.88 -8.91 -17.06
C GLN A 347 7.70 -7.43 -17.44
N THR A 348 7.03 -7.13 -18.55
CA THR A 348 6.75 -5.73 -18.96
C THR A 348 5.67 -5.06 -18.11
N VAL A 349 4.81 -5.84 -17.45
CA VAL A 349 3.75 -5.32 -16.59
C VAL A 349 4.38 -4.82 -15.30
N PRO A 350 4.27 -3.53 -14.92
CA PRO A 350 4.85 -3.02 -13.68
C PRO A 350 4.43 -3.86 -12.46
N SER A 351 5.37 -4.14 -11.55
CA SER A 351 5.15 -5.11 -10.46
C SER A 351 3.97 -4.73 -9.56
N LEU A 352 3.82 -3.45 -9.24
CA LEU A 352 2.69 -2.94 -8.45
C LEU A 352 1.35 -3.11 -9.19
N ALA A 353 1.33 -2.89 -10.51
CA ALA A 353 0.14 -3.08 -11.34
C ALA A 353 -0.24 -4.56 -11.45
N LEU A 354 0.75 -5.44 -11.61
CA LEU A 354 0.55 -6.89 -11.60
C LEU A 354 -0.04 -7.36 -10.26
N LEU A 355 0.50 -6.88 -9.13
CA LEU A 355 -0.04 -7.20 -7.81
C LEU A 355 -1.48 -6.71 -7.66
N ALA A 356 -1.78 -5.48 -8.06
CA ALA A 356 -3.13 -4.92 -8.01
C ALA A 356 -4.14 -5.72 -8.86
N MET A 357 -3.72 -6.20 -10.04
CA MET A 357 -4.55 -7.04 -10.92
C MET A 357 -4.79 -8.44 -10.35
N LEU A 358 -3.84 -9.01 -9.62
CA LEU A 358 -3.96 -10.37 -9.05
C LEU A 358 -4.95 -10.43 -7.87
N ILE A 359 -5.16 -9.34 -7.15
CA ILE A 359 -6.11 -9.28 -6.02
C ILE A 359 -7.54 -9.68 -6.44
N PRO A 360 -8.19 -9.01 -7.41
CA PRO A 360 -9.54 -9.39 -7.83
C PRO A 360 -9.57 -10.75 -8.53
N LEU A 361 -8.47 -11.16 -9.21
CA LEU A 361 -8.41 -12.44 -9.91
C LEU A 361 -8.36 -13.63 -8.94
N LEU A 362 -7.67 -13.48 -7.81
CA LEU A 362 -7.50 -14.51 -6.79
C LEU A 362 -8.50 -14.38 -5.63
N GLY A 363 -9.19 -13.25 -5.53
CA GLY A 363 -10.14 -12.93 -4.46
C GLY A 363 -9.49 -12.81 -3.07
N ARG A 364 -8.18 -12.55 -3.00
CA ARG A 364 -7.39 -12.51 -1.76
C ARG A 364 -6.26 -11.49 -1.85
N ILE A 365 -5.87 -10.93 -0.72
CA ILE A 365 -4.67 -10.07 -0.54
C ILE A 365 -3.57 -10.85 0.20
N GLY A 366 -2.36 -10.30 0.28
CA GLY A 366 -1.26 -10.86 1.07
C GLY A 366 -0.28 -11.74 0.29
N THR A 367 0.19 -12.82 0.93
CA THR A 367 1.30 -13.66 0.48
C THR A 367 1.04 -14.35 -0.86
N VAL A 368 -0.18 -14.83 -1.12
CA VAL A 368 -0.46 -15.64 -2.32
C VAL A 368 -0.33 -14.84 -3.63
N PRO A 369 -1.00 -13.67 -3.80
CA PRO A 369 -0.77 -12.83 -4.98
C PRO A 369 0.69 -12.39 -5.13
N ALA A 370 1.40 -12.14 -4.02
CA ALA A 370 2.82 -11.79 -4.02
C ALA A 370 3.69 -12.92 -4.58
N LEU A 371 3.49 -14.16 -4.11
CA LEU A 371 4.22 -15.33 -4.61
C LEU A 371 3.98 -15.55 -6.11
N VAL A 372 2.74 -15.39 -6.57
CA VAL A 372 2.40 -15.50 -7.99
C VAL A 372 3.14 -14.43 -8.79
N ALA A 373 3.07 -13.16 -8.38
CA ALA A 373 3.76 -12.07 -9.08
C ALA A 373 5.29 -12.28 -9.12
N LEU A 374 5.90 -12.65 -8.00
CA LEU A 374 7.33 -12.92 -7.89
C LEU A 374 7.76 -14.11 -8.75
N ALA A 375 6.97 -15.18 -8.77
CA ALA A 375 7.23 -16.34 -9.62
C ALA A 375 7.17 -15.95 -11.11
N LEU A 376 6.14 -15.20 -11.53
CA LEU A 376 6.00 -14.71 -12.92
C LEU A 376 7.21 -13.89 -13.37
N TYR A 377 7.71 -13.01 -12.50
CA TYR A 377 8.90 -12.19 -12.75
C TYR A 377 10.19 -13.03 -12.84
N ALA A 378 10.31 -14.07 -12.02
CA ALA A 378 11.45 -14.97 -12.01
C ALA A 378 11.52 -15.89 -13.24
N LEU A 379 10.41 -16.09 -13.97
CA LEU A 379 10.36 -17.02 -15.10
C LEU A 379 11.32 -16.64 -16.23
N LEU A 380 11.42 -15.37 -16.63
CA LEU A 380 12.21 -14.99 -17.82
C LEU A 380 13.69 -15.38 -17.71
N PRO A 381 14.43 -14.96 -16.65
CA PRO A 381 15.82 -15.35 -16.51
C PRO A 381 16.01 -16.86 -16.41
N ILE A 382 15.09 -17.60 -15.76
CA ILE A 382 15.17 -19.06 -15.64
C ILE A 382 14.95 -19.75 -16.98
N VAL A 383 13.87 -19.41 -17.70
CA VAL A 383 13.52 -20.00 -18.99
C VAL A 383 14.60 -19.70 -20.02
N ARG A 384 15.04 -18.43 -20.11
CA ARG A 384 16.06 -17.98 -21.07
C ARG A 384 17.39 -18.70 -20.86
N ASN A 385 17.89 -18.73 -19.62
CA ASN A 385 19.18 -19.37 -19.34
C ASN A 385 19.11 -20.90 -19.41
N THR A 386 17.95 -21.50 -19.09
CA THR A 386 17.76 -22.94 -19.31
C THR A 386 17.83 -23.28 -20.80
N ALA A 387 17.14 -22.51 -21.65
CA ALA A 387 17.17 -22.71 -23.09
C ALA A 387 18.59 -22.53 -23.66
N THR A 388 19.24 -21.41 -23.32
CA THR A 388 20.61 -21.11 -23.76
C THR A 388 21.61 -22.16 -23.27
N GLY A 389 21.55 -22.57 -22.00
CA GLY A 389 22.45 -23.57 -21.45
C GLY A 389 22.34 -24.91 -22.17
N LEU A 390 21.11 -25.35 -22.47
CA LEU A 390 20.88 -26.58 -23.21
C LEU A 390 21.29 -26.45 -24.68
N GLN A 391 21.07 -25.31 -25.33
CA GLN A 391 21.51 -25.08 -26.72
C GLN A 391 23.05 -25.06 -26.86
N GLN A 392 23.77 -24.65 -25.82
CA GLN A 392 25.24 -24.59 -25.79
C GLN A 392 25.93 -25.94 -25.57
N VAL A 393 25.18 -27.00 -25.23
CA VAL A 393 25.77 -28.35 -25.08
C VAL A 393 26.26 -28.85 -26.45
N PRO A 394 27.55 -29.25 -26.58
CA PRO A 394 28.11 -29.67 -27.86
C PRO A 394 27.33 -30.84 -28.49
N ALA A 395 26.96 -30.70 -29.76
CA ALA A 395 26.22 -31.72 -30.51
C ALA A 395 26.96 -33.08 -30.52
N GLY A 396 28.28 -33.07 -30.69
CA GLY A 396 29.08 -34.30 -30.69
C GLY A 396 28.98 -35.12 -29.40
N LEU A 397 28.83 -34.48 -28.23
CA LEU A 397 28.65 -35.20 -26.96
C LEU A 397 27.25 -35.83 -26.87
N ARG A 398 26.24 -35.19 -27.48
CA ARG A 398 24.87 -35.73 -27.55
C ARG A 398 24.81 -36.94 -28.47
N GLU A 399 25.44 -36.84 -29.63
CA GLU A 399 25.53 -37.91 -30.62
C GLU A 399 26.31 -39.11 -30.06
N ALA A 400 27.44 -38.88 -29.39
CA ALA A 400 28.19 -39.92 -28.71
C ALA A 400 27.35 -40.63 -27.65
N GLY A 401 26.58 -39.89 -26.85
CA GLY A 401 25.69 -40.49 -25.86
C GLY A 401 24.59 -41.36 -26.48
N THR A 402 23.99 -40.91 -27.59
CA THR A 402 23.01 -41.71 -28.34
C THR A 402 23.64 -42.94 -28.99
N ALA A 403 24.87 -42.85 -29.51
CA ALA A 403 25.60 -43.99 -30.07
C ALA A 403 25.97 -45.05 -29.01
N LEU A 404 26.17 -44.63 -27.76
CA LEU A 404 26.38 -45.52 -26.60
C LEU A 404 25.06 -46.11 -26.05
N GLY A 405 23.92 -45.84 -26.67
CA GLY A 405 22.62 -46.42 -26.31
C GLY A 405 21.87 -45.67 -25.20
N LEU A 406 22.29 -44.44 -24.83
CA LEU A 406 21.54 -43.64 -23.86
C LEU A 406 20.17 -43.24 -24.42
N THR A 407 19.11 -43.51 -23.65
CA THR A 407 17.77 -42.97 -23.93
C THR A 407 17.74 -41.46 -23.77
N ALA A 408 16.73 -40.77 -24.34
CA ALA A 408 16.60 -39.31 -24.23
C ALA A 408 16.61 -38.81 -22.78
N SER A 409 15.96 -39.54 -21.86
CA SER A 409 15.94 -39.20 -20.42
C SER A 409 17.31 -39.40 -19.76
N GLN A 410 18.01 -40.49 -20.10
CA GLN A 410 19.35 -40.74 -19.57
C GLN A 410 20.37 -39.74 -20.11
N ARG A 411 20.33 -39.42 -21.42
CA ARG A 411 21.16 -38.38 -22.03
C ARG A 411 20.88 -37.03 -21.39
N TRP A 412 19.61 -36.70 -21.14
CA TRP A 412 19.25 -35.43 -20.51
C TRP A 412 19.82 -35.32 -19.09
N ARG A 413 19.68 -36.38 -18.27
CA ARG A 413 20.17 -36.38 -16.88
C ARG A 413 21.70 -36.46 -16.77
N SER A 414 22.35 -37.21 -17.65
CA SER A 414 23.78 -37.53 -17.54
C SER A 414 24.69 -36.67 -18.41
N VAL A 415 24.16 -36.02 -19.46
CA VAL A 415 24.95 -35.21 -20.41
C VAL A 415 24.42 -33.79 -20.50
N ASP A 416 23.16 -33.60 -20.90
CA ASP A 416 22.64 -32.26 -21.19
C ASP A 416 22.56 -31.39 -19.93
N LEU A 417 21.95 -31.90 -18.86
CA LEU A 417 21.73 -31.14 -17.63
C LEU A 417 23.05 -30.81 -16.91
N PRO A 418 24.02 -31.72 -16.72
CA PRO A 418 25.28 -31.39 -16.08
C PRO A 418 26.10 -30.34 -16.85
N LEU A 419 26.15 -30.44 -18.18
CA LEU A 419 26.89 -29.48 -19.02
C LEU A 419 26.20 -28.12 -19.10
N ALA A 420 24.86 -28.09 -19.06
CA ALA A 420 24.09 -26.86 -19.03
C ALA A 420 23.99 -26.23 -17.63
N ALA A 421 24.26 -26.99 -16.55
CA ALA A 421 24.04 -26.59 -15.16
C ALA A 421 24.65 -25.24 -14.78
N PRO A 422 25.87 -24.85 -15.21
CA PRO A 422 26.43 -23.54 -14.88
C PRO A 422 25.59 -22.38 -15.42
N VAL A 423 25.01 -22.53 -16.62
CA VAL A 423 24.17 -21.49 -17.24
C VAL A 423 22.78 -21.49 -16.60
N LEU A 424 22.20 -22.66 -16.33
CA LEU A 424 20.93 -22.77 -15.58
C LEU A 424 21.04 -22.09 -14.22
N LEU A 425 22.12 -22.36 -13.48
CA LEU A 425 22.36 -21.77 -12.17
C LEU A 425 22.53 -20.25 -12.25
N ALA A 426 23.19 -19.73 -13.29
CA ALA A 426 23.28 -18.28 -13.52
C ALA A 426 21.90 -17.64 -13.78
N GLY A 427 20.99 -18.36 -14.43
CA GLY A 427 19.59 -17.96 -14.59
C GLY A 427 18.83 -17.92 -13.27
N ILE A 428 18.94 -18.97 -12.47
CA ILE A 428 18.32 -19.05 -11.14
C ILE A 428 18.89 -17.95 -10.21
N LYS A 429 20.20 -17.69 -10.26
CA LYS A 429 20.86 -16.59 -9.54
C LYS A 429 20.25 -15.24 -9.91
N THR A 430 20.17 -14.96 -11.21
CA THR A 430 19.60 -13.69 -11.72
C THR A 430 18.15 -13.53 -11.26
N ALA A 431 17.36 -14.61 -11.36
CA ALA A 431 15.97 -14.62 -10.90
C ALA A 431 15.88 -14.34 -9.39
N ALA A 432 16.67 -15.02 -8.57
CA ALA A 432 16.67 -14.86 -7.13
C ALA A 432 17.05 -13.44 -6.70
N VAL A 433 18.10 -12.85 -7.29
CA VAL A 433 18.52 -11.47 -6.98
C VAL A 433 17.43 -10.46 -7.34
N ILE A 434 16.82 -10.60 -8.53
CA ILE A 434 15.69 -9.75 -8.94
C ILE A 434 14.52 -9.92 -7.97
N SER A 435 14.17 -11.17 -7.62
CA SER A 435 13.08 -11.48 -6.70
C SER A 435 13.30 -10.88 -5.31
N VAL A 436 14.52 -10.85 -4.77
CA VAL A 436 14.81 -10.19 -3.48
C VAL A 436 14.43 -8.71 -3.54
N GLY A 437 14.80 -8.02 -4.61
CA GLY A 437 14.47 -6.61 -4.82
C GLY A 437 12.96 -6.40 -5.01
N THR A 438 12.33 -7.14 -5.94
CA THR A 438 10.91 -7.00 -6.25
C THR A 438 10.00 -7.40 -5.07
N ALA A 439 10.43 -8.33 -4.21
CA ALA A 439 9.68 -8.76 -3.03
C ALA A 439 9.44 -7.63 -2.02
N THR A 440 10.26 -6.59 -2.02
CA THR A 440 10.02 -5.40 -1.18
C THR A 440 8.68 -4.72 -1.49
N ILE A 441 8.22 -4.80 -2.75
CA ILE A 441 6.96 -4.19 -3.20
C ILE A 441 5.76 -5.02 -2.72
N ALA A 442 5.94 -6.30 -2.41
CA ALA A 442 4.87 -7.18 -1.95
C ALA A 442 4.24 -6.73 -0.61
N ALA A 443 4.96 -5.93 0.18
CA ALA A 443 4.43 -5.33 1.40
C ALA A 443 3.23 -4.39 1.15
N PHE A 444 3.12 -3.75 -0.03
CA PHE A 444 1.97 -2.92 -0.38
C PHE A 444 0.64 -3.66 -0.42
N ILE A 445 0.67 -4.99 -0.47
CA ILE A 445 -0.52 -5.85 -0.43
C ILE A 445 -0.54 -6.76 0.82
N GLY A 446 0.32 -6.49 1.80
CA GLY A 446 0.35 -7.19 3.08
C GLY A 446 1.10 -8.52 3.09
N ALA A 447 2.04 -8.76 2.15
CA ALA A 447 2.84 -9.99 2.13
C ALA A 447 3.98 -10.02 3.17
N GLY A 448 4.35 -8.88 3.75
CA GLY A 448 5.39 -8.75 4.79
C GLY A 448 6.82 -8.64 4.24
N GLY A 449 7.79 -9.10 5.03
CA GLY A 449 9.22 -9.02 4.71
C GLY A 449 9.81 -7.61 4.92
N TYR A 450 11.03 -7.38 4.42
CA TYR A 450 11.69 -6.06 4.56
C TYR A 450 10.90 -4.91 3.93
N GLY A 451 10.04 -5.23 2.96
CA GLY A 451 9.10 -4.28 2.39
C GLY A 451 8.19 -3.61 3.42
N GLU A 452 7.87 -4.29 4.53
CA GLU A 452 7.04 -3.73 5.61
C GLU A 452 7.66 -2.45 6.15
N ARG A 453 8.96 -2.47 6.48
CA ARG A 453 9.69 -1.27 6.94
C ARG A 453 9.85 -0.22 5.85
N ILE A 454 10.05 -0.62 4.58
CA ILE A 454 10.19 0.34 3.46
C ILE A 454 8.88 1.10 3.26
N VAL A 455 7.76 0.38 3.17
CA VAL A 455 6.43 0.96 2.97
C VAL A 455 6.03 1.82 4.18
N THR A 456 6.27 1.32 5.40
CA THR A 456 6.00 2.06 6.63
C THR A 456 6.86 3.33 6.71
N GLY A 457 8.16 3.24 6.43
CA GLY A 457 9.04 4.40 6.41
C GLY A 457 8.67 5.43 5.34
N LEU A 458 8.27 4.96 4.15
CA LEU A 458 7.77 5.85 3.09
C LEU A 458 6.45 6.54 3.50
N ALA A 459 5.52 5.79 4.10
CA ALA A 459 4.24 6.33 4.57
C ALA A 459 4.40 7.30 5.75
N LEU A 460 5.40 7.06 6.60
CA LEU A 460 5.73 7.88 7.77
C LEU A 460 6.65 9.07 7.47
N ASN A 461 7.14 9.20 6.23
CA ASN A 461 8.28 10.05 5.89
C ASN A 461 9.48 9.84 6.87
N ASP A 462 9.63 8.63 7.39
CA ASP A 462 10.66 8.22 8.35
C ASP A 462 11.79 7.53 7.59
N HIS A 463 12.79 8.34 7.24
CA HIS A 463 14.00 7.88 6.55
C HIS A 463 14.71 6.76 7.32
N THR A 464 14.65 6.75 8.65
CA THR A 464 15.33 5.75 9.47
C THR A 464 14.67 4.39 9.31
N THR A 465 13.34 4.33 9.37
CA THR A 465 12.57 3.10 9.12
C THR A 465 12.73 2.62 7.69
N LEU A 466 12.66 3.54 6.74
CA LEU A 466 12.81 3.25 5.33
C LEU A 466 14.16 2.58 5.07
N LEU A 467 15.26 3.17 5.57
CA LEU A 467 16.60 2.62 5.47
C LEU A 467 16.75 1.30 6.24
N ALA A 468 16.09 1.15 7.39
CA ALA A 468 16.09 -0.09 8.17
C ALA A 468 15.35 -1.25 7.47
N GLY A 469 14.58 -0.99 6.42
CA GLY A 469 14.09 -2.02 5.49
C GLY A 469 14.94 -2.15 4.21
N ALA A 470 15.36 -1.03 3.63
CA ALA A 470 16.10 -1.00 2.36
C ALA A 470 17.51 -1.60 2.48
N ILE A 471 18.24 -1.30 3.57
CA ILE A 471 19.61 -1.78 3.76
C ILE A 471 19.64 -3.31 3.92
N PRO A 472 18.85 -3.95 4.81
CA PRO A 472 18.81 -5.41 4.89
C PRO A 472 18.39 -6.08 3.58
N ALA A 473 17.47 -5.48 2.82
CA ALA A 473 17.08 -5.99 1.50
C ALA A 473 18.25 -5.97 0.50
N ALA A 474 19.00 -4.87 0.45
CA ALA A 474 20.18 -4.74 -0.41
C ALA A 474 21.30 -5.72 0.00
N VAL A 475 21.57 -5.83 1.31
CA VAL A 475 22.54 -6.79 1.85
C VAL A 475 22.12 -8.22 1.51
N LEU A 476 20.84 -8.56 1.64
CA LEU A 476 20.33 -9.88 1.30
C LEU A 476 20.47 -10.19 -0.20
N ALA A 477 20.26 -9.20 -1.09
CA ALA A 477 20.45 -9.37 -2.52
C ALA A 477 21.92 -9.68 -2.86
N LEU A 478 22.86 -8.93 -2.25
CA LEU A 478 24.30 -9.18 -2.40
C LEU A 478 24.71 -10.54 -1.81
N ALA A 479 24.19 -10.91 -0.64
CA ALA A 479 24.45 -12.21 -0.03
C ALA A 479 23.94 -13.36 -0.90
N THR A 480 22.74 -13.21 -1.47
CA THR A 480 22.16 -14.17 -2.40
C THR A 480 23.04 -14.32 -3.64
N GLN A 481 23.49 -13.21 -4.23
CA GLN A 481 24.43 -13.24 -5.35
C GLN A 481 25.72 -14.00 -4.98
N GLY A 482 26.34 -13.68 -3.84
CA GLY A 482 27.57 -14.33 -3.38
C GLY A 482 27.41 -15.84 -3.14
N VAL A 483 26.29 -16.28 -2.56
CA VAL A 483 25.98 -17.71 -2.35
C VAL A 483 25.93 -18.46 -3.68
N PHE A 484 25.24 -17.92 -4.69
CA PHE A 484 25.17 -18.54 -6.01
C PHE A 484 26.53 -18.53 -6.74
N GLU A 485 27.33 -17.47 -6.61
CA GLU A 485 28.68 -17.43 -7.20
C GLU A 485 29.61 -18.49 -6.59
N LEU A 486 29.52 -18.74 -5.28
CA LEU A 486 30.25 -19.83 -4.63
C LEU A 486 29.78 -21.20 -5.14
N ALA A 487 28.47 -21.39 -5.31
CA ALA A 487 27.92 -22.61 -5.89
C ALA A 487 28.38 -22.85 -7.33
N GLU A 488 28.41 -21.79 -8.17
CA GLU A 488 28.92 -21.84 -9.54
C GLU A 488 30.40 -22.25 -9.59
N ARG A 489 31.25 -21.70 -8.71
CA ARG A 489 32.67 -22.06 -8.63
C ARG A 489 32.89 -23.52 -8.23
N GLY A 490 32.04 -24.06 -7.34
CA GLY A 490 32.08 -25.47 -6.95
C GLY A 490 31.73 -26.41 -8.11
N LEU A 491 30.76 -26.02 -8.95
CA LEU A 491 30.34 -26.80 -10.12
C LEU A 491 31.37 -26.79 -11.25
N ARG A 492 32.10 -25.69 -11.45
CA ARG A 492 33.15 -25.60 -12.50
C ARG A 492 34.46 -26.31 -12.15
N ARG A 493 34.67 -26.65 -10.87
CA ARG A 493 35.86 -27.36 -10.38
C ARG A 493 35.74 -28.89 -10.47
N LYS A 494 34.54 -29.40 -10.74
CA LYS A 494 34.28 -30.80 -11.07
C LYS A 494 34.17 -30.94 -12.58
#